data_AF-A0A3C0REC4-F1
#
_entry.id   AF-A0A3C0REC4-F1
#
_cell.length_a   1.000
_cell.length_b   1.000
_cell.length_c   1.000
_cell.angle_alpha   90.00
_cell.angle_beta   90.00
_cell.angle_gamma   90.00
#
_symmetry.space_group_name_H-M   'P 1'
#
loop_
_entity.id
_entity.type
_entity.pdbx_description
1 polymer ?
#
loop_
_entity_poly.entity_id
_entity_poly.type
_entity_poly.pdbx_seq_one_letter_code
_entity_poly.pdbx_strand_id
1 'polypeptide(L)'
;KKRLVTELEVNSKIISLEFYDNGEVDYDSVSVFLNNKMIKGPTMLTHKAFRVYIPVDTTSEYTELSMYAENTGRIPPNTASIIIRDGLSRYELNLTSDMENTATIRFKRKRGDRP
;
A
#
# COMPACT_ATOMS: atom_id res chain seq x y z
N LYS A 1 -4.00 11.77 10.02
CA LYS A 1 -4.76 10.69 10.68
C LYS A 1 -4.67 9.43 9.81
N LYS A 2 -4.31 8.29 10.40
CA LYS A 2 -4.30 7.02 9.67
C LYS A 2 -5.72 6.47 9.54
N ARG A 3 -6.08 6.04 8.34
CA ARG A 3 -7.34 5.36 8.04
C ARG A 3 -7.03 3.92 7.66
N LEU A 4 -7.43 2.99 8.52
CA LEU A 4 -7.32 1.57 8.20
C LEU A 4 -8.32 1.24 7.09
N VAL A 5 -7.82 0.84 5.94
CA VAL A 5 -8.62 0.40 4.79
C VAL A 5 -9.05 -1.04 5.00
N THR A 6 -8.09 -1.90 5.35
CA THR A 6 -8.36 -3.32 5.65
C THR A 6 -7.21 -3.97 6.40
N GLU A 7 -7.48 -5.15 6.94
CA GLU A 7 -6.50 -6.10 7.45
C GLU A 7 -6.55 -7.37 6.59
N LEU A 8 -5.40 -7.79 6.07
CA LEU A 8 -5.25 -8.99 5.26
C LEU A 8 -4.40 -10.02 5.97
N GLU A 9 -4.91 -11.24 6.07
CA GLU A 9 -4.10 -12.39 6.45
C GLU A 9 -3.30 -12.89 5.27
N VAL A 10 -1.98 -13.00 5.44
CA VAL A 10 -1.03 -13.41 4.39
C VAL A 10 -0.14 -14.54 4.86
N ASN A 11 0.36 -15.35 3.92
CA ASN A 11 1.20 -16.52 4.20
C ASN A 11 2.68 -16.26 3.91
N SER A 12 2.97 -15.56 2.82
CA SER A 12 4.33 -15.32 2.33
C SER A 12 5.12 -14.41 3.27
N LYS A 13 6.43 -14.68 3.36
CA LYS A 13 7.38 -13.83 4.08
C LYS A 13 7.60 -12.49 3.38
N ILE A 14 7.44 -12.47 2.06
CA ILE A 14 7.58 -11.28 1.22
C ILE A 14 6.34 -11.22 0.35
N ILE A 15 5.72 -10.04 0.30
CA ILE A 15 4.62 -9.75 -0.61
C ILE A 15 5.02 -8.65 -1.58
N SER A 16 4.48 -8.70 -2.80
CA SER A 16 4.67 -7.63 -3.79
C SER A 16 3.44 -6.75 -3.86
N LEU A 17 3.67 -5.45 -3.93
CA LEU A 17 2.65 -4.43 -3.99
C LEU A 17 2.86 -3.62 -5.27
N GLU A 18 1.82 -3.44 -6.06
CA GLU A 18 1.85 -2.68 -7.31
C GLU A 18 0.82 -1.56 -7.20
N PHE A 19 1.27 -0.31 -7.29
CA PHE A 19 0.42 0.88 -7.16
C PHE A 19 0.33 1.57 -8.50
N TYR A 20 -0.88 1.91 -8.94
CA TYR A 20 -1.15 2.66 -10.17
C TYR A 20 -2.43 3.47 -10.01
N ASP A 21 -2.64 4.38 -10.95
CA ASP A 21 -3.91 5.07 -11.11
C ASP A 21 -4.64 4.54 -12.34
N ASN A 22 -5.92 4.20 -12.18
CA ASN A 22 -6.82 3.79 -13.25
C ASN A 22 -7.69 4.95 -13.78
N GLY A 23 -7.60 6.13 -13.18
CA GLY A 23 -8.23 7.39 -13.56
C GLY A 23 -7.35 8.29 -14.44
N GLU A 24 -7.67 9.59 -14.49
CA GLU A 24 -6.90 10.57 -15.27
C GLU A 24 -5.58 10.88 -14.55
N VAL A 25 -4.45 10.86 -15.26
CA VAL A 25 -3.16 11.27 -14.69
C VAL A 25 -3.17 12.78 -14.42
N ASP A 26 -3.46 13.14 -13.17
CA ASP A 26 -3.70 14.51 -12.73
C ASP A 26 -2.55 15.08 -11.87
N TYR A 27 -1.39 14.43 -11.92
CA TYR A 27 -0.13 14.77 -11.25
C TYR A 27 -0.14 14.60 -9.74
N ASP A 28 -1.06 13.81 -9.20
CA ASP A 28 -1.02 13.38 -7.82
C ASP A 28 0.22 12.49 -7.53
N SER A 29 0.75 12.59 -6.31
CA SER A 29 1.92 11.81 -5.91
C SER A 29 1.83 11.31 -4.49
N VAL A 30 2.40 10.13 -4.28
CA VAL A 30 2.36 9.42 -2.99
C VAL A 30 3.74 8.98 -2.54
N SER A 31 3.89 8.89 -1.23
CA SER A 31 4.98 8.17 -0.57
C SER A 31 4.43 6.93 0.14
N VAL A 32 5.22 5.86 0.16
CA VAL A 32 4.85 4.59 0.79
C VAL A 32 5.73 4.34 2.00
N PHE A 33 5.08 3.99 3.11
CA PHE A 33 5.71 3.70 4.39
C PHE A 33 5.39 2.28 4.84
N LEU A 34 6.39 1.62 5.43
CA LEU A 34 6.26 0.32 6.09
C LEU A 34 6.63 0.50 7.56
N ASN A 35 5.70 0.22 8.48
CA ASN A 35 5.89 0.43 9.92
C ASN A 35 6.47 1.83 10.23
N ASN A 36 5.88 2.86 9.63
CA ASN A 36 6.29 4.27 9.72
C ASN A 36 7.66 4.62 9.10
N LYS A 37 8.35 3.67 8.47
CA LYS A 37 9.59 3.93 7.73
C LYS A 37 9.28 4.10 6.25
N MET A 38 9.72 5.19 5.64
CA MET A 38 9.58 5.40 4.20
C MET A 38 10.33 4.31 3.43
N ILE A 39 9.64 3.61 2.53
CA ILE A 39 10.20 2.58 1.64
C ILE A 39 10.15 3.00 0.17
N LYS A 40 9.30 3.97 -0.17
CA LYS A 40 9.23 4.63 -1.46
C LYS A 40 8.96 6.12 -1.20
N GLY A 41 9.84 6.97 -1.71
CA GLY A 41 9.65 8.42 -1.66
C GLY A 41 8.59 8.91 -2.65
N PRO A 42 8.45 10.24 -2.79
CA PRO A 42 7.42 10.84 -3.64
C PRO A 42 7.43 10.25 -5.05
N THR A 43 6.31 9.63 -5.42
CA THR A 43 6.13 8.96 -6.70
C THR A 43 4.79 9.37 -7.29
N MET A 44 4.83 9.94 -8.50
CA MET A 44 3.62 10.29 -9.24
C MET A 44 2.84 9.03 -9.59
N LEU A 45 1.53 9.04 -9.36
CA LEU A 45 0.68 7.95 -9.81
C LEU A 45 0.38 8.11 -11.29
N THR A 46 0.43 6.99 -12.00
CA THR A 46 0.16 6.92 -13.43
C THR A 46 -0.48 5.58 -13.73
N HIS A 47 -0.94 5.38 -14.97
CA HIS A 47 -1.36 4.07 -15.46
C HIS A 47 -0.25 3.00 -15.40
N LYS A 48 1.02 3.40 -15.33
CA LYS A 48 2.13 2.48 -15.16
C LYS A 48 2.37 2.25 -13.67
N ALA A 49 2.15 1.00 -13.25
CA ALA A 49 2.35 0.64 -11.86
C ALA A 49 3.83 0.75 -11.44
N PHE A 50 4.06 1.29 -10.25
CA PHE A 50 5.32 1.10 -9.54
C PHE A 50 5.17 -0.07 -8.56
N ARG A 51 6.23 -0.88 -8.44
CA ARG A 51 6.24 -2.06 -7.60
C ARG A 51 7.18 -1.89 -6.42
N VAL A 52 6.74 -2.37 -5.24
CA VAL A 52 7.58 -2.53 -4.06
C VAL A 52 7.42 -3.95 -3.50
N TYR A 53 8.47 -4.45 -2.87
CA TYR A 53 8.46 -5.73 -2.17
C TYR A 53 8.66 -5.46 -0.69
N ILE A 54 7.79 -6.00 0.15
CA ILE A 54 7.87 -5.78 1.59
C ILE A 54 7.97 -7.11 2.33
N PRO A 55 8.82 -7.19 3.37
CA PRO A 55 8.79 -8.30 4.30
C PRO A 55 7.56 -8.19 5.20
N VAL A 56 6.90 -9.31 5.48
CA VAL A 56 5.84 -9.40 6.49
C VAL A 56 6.45 -9.99 7.75
N ASP A 57 6.56 -9.15 8.77
CA ASP A 57 7.15 -9.49 10.05
C ASP A 57 6.29 -10.50 10.83
N THR A 58 6.93 -11.45 11.53
CA THR A 58 6.29 -12.40 12.44
C THR A 58 6.37 -12.01 13.91
N THR A 59 7.23 -11.06 14.24
CA THR A 59 7.48 -10.60 15.61
C THR A 59 6.45 -9.57 16.05
N SER A 60 6.00 -8.74 15.11
CA SER A 60 4.88 -7.80 15.29
C SER A 60 3.52 -8.47 15.05
N GLU A 61 2.46 -7.94 15.67
CA GLU A 61 1.08 -8.41 15.44
C GLU A 61 0.64 -8.18 13.98
N TYR A 62 1.05 -7.07 13.40
CA TYR A 62 0.82 -6.70 12.01
C TYR A 62 2.02 -5.96 11.43
N THR A 63 2.20 -6.09 10.13
CA THR A 63 3.02 -5.19 9.31
C THR A 63 2.12 -4.14 8.71
N GLU A 64 2.38 -2.86 9.01
CA GLU A 64 1.55 -1.74 8.59
C GLU A 64 2.12 -1.06 7.35
N LEU A 65 1.37 -1.07 6.25
CA LEU A 65 1.68 -0.33 5.03
C LEU A 65 0.81 0.92 4.98
N SER A 66 1.43 2.08 4.88
CA SER A 66 0.73 3.37 4.76
C SER A 66 1.08 4.06 3.45
N MET A 67 0.06 4.54 2.74
CA MET A 67 0.17 5.40 1.57
C MET A 67 -0.19 6.83 1.98
N TYR A 68 0.77 7.73 1.83
CA TYR A 68 0.65 9.14 2.16
C TYR A 68 0.60 9.97 0.87
N ALA A 69 -0.37 10.88 0.76
CA ALA A 69 -0.40 11.84 -0.33
C ALA A 69 0.66 12.93 -0.08
N GLU A 70 1.66 13.02 -0.97
CA GLU A 70 2.60 14.14 -1.00
C GLU A 70 1.93 15.38 -1.62
N ASN A 71 1.00 15.15 -2.54
CA ASN A 71 0.03 16.14 -3.01
C ASN A 71 -1.23 15.41 -3.53
N THR A 72 -2.29 16.16 -3.81
CA THR A 72 -3.58 15.63 -4.26
C THR A 72 -3.84 15.79 -5.77
N GLY A 73 -2.82 16.12 -6.55
CA GLY A 73 -2.98 16.40 -7.98
C GLY A 73 -3.90 17.59 -8.22
N ARG A 74 -4.63 17.54 -9.35
CA ARG A 74 -5.62 18.54 -9.73
C ARG A 74 -7.01 18.24 -9.16
N ILE A 75 -7.32 16.96 -8.93
CA ILE A 75 -8.63 16.46 -8.51
C ILE A 75 -8.47 15.71 -7.18
N PRO A 76 -8.69 16.36 -6.03
CA PRO A 76 -8.68 15.68 -4.74
C PRO A 76 -9.91 14.76 -4.56
N PRO A 77 -9.82 13.68 -3.76
CA PRO A 77 -8.62 13.18 -3.07
C PRO A 77 -7.72 12.34 -4.00
N ASN A 78 -6.46 12.16 -3.60
CA ASN A 78 -5.53 11.26 -4.29
C ASN A 78 -6.06 9.81 -4.20
N THR A 79 -6.18 9.14 -5.34
CA THR A 79 -6.72 7.79 -5.43
C THR A 79 -5.74 6.86 -6.12
N ALA A 80 -5.44 5.71 -5.51
CA ALA A 80 -4.59 4.69 -6.08
C ALA A 80 -5.27 3.34 -6.07
N SER A 81 -5.12 2.57 -7.14
CA SER A 81 -5.38 1.13 -7.13
C SER A 81 -4.10 0.39 -6.73
N ILE A 82 -4.23 -0.56 -5.80
CA ILE A 82 -3.14 -1.41 -5.34
C ILE A 82 -3.44 -2.88 -5.64
N ILE A 83 -2.49 -3.56 -6.28
CA ILE A 83 -2.49 -5.03 -6.41
C ILE A 83 -1.49 -5.59 -5.39
N ILE A 84 -1.97 -6.51 -4.57
CA ILE A 84 -1.20 -7.19 -3.53
C ILE A 84 -1.08 -8.65 -3.93
N ARG A 85 0.15 -9.16 -4.02
CA ARG A 85 0.41 -10.57 -4.31
C ARG A 85 1.09 -11.23 -3.13
N ASP A 86 0.43 -12.27 -2.63
CA ASP A 86 0.90 -13.16 -1.58
C ASP A 86 1.04 -14.58 -2.16
N GLY A 87 2.19 -14.87 -2.74
CA GLY A 87 2.41 -16.11 -3.49
C GLY A 87 1.45 -16.22 -4.69
N LEU A 88 0.52 -17.17 -4.63
CA LEU A 88 -0.53 -17.37 -5.66
C LEU A 88 -1.77 -16.52 -5.41
N SER A 89 -1.94 -15.96 -4.22
CA SER A 89 -3.08 -15.11 -3.87
C SER A 89 -2.88 -13.70 -4.43
N ARG A 90 -3.95 -13.13 -5.01
CA ARG A 90 -3.99 -11.76 -5.53
C ARG A 90 -5.16 -11.01 -4.91
N TYR A 91 -4.89 -9.83 -4.37
CA TYR A 91 -5.89 -8.89 -3.88
C TYR A 91 -5.78 -7.59 -4.65
N GLU A 92 -6.90 -6.94 -4.89
CA GLU A 92 -6.95 -5.64 -5.55
C GLU A 92 -7.84 -4.73 -4.70
N LEU A 93 -7.31 -3.58 -4.32
CA LEU A 93 -7.96 -2.62 -3.43
C LEU A 93 -7.79 -1.21 -3.98
N ASN A 94 -8.68 -0.31 -3.59
CA ASN A 94 -8.53 1.11 -3.83
C ASN A 94 -8.12 1.80 -2.52
N LEU A 95 -7.17 2.71 -2.62
CA LEU A 95 -6.65 3.53 -1.53
C LEU A 95 -6.95 4.98 -1.85
N THR A 96 -7.50 5.70 -0.88
CA THR A 96 -7.73 7.14 -0.98
C THR A 96 -6.98 7.86 0.12
N SER A 97 -6.23 8.90 -0.23
CA SER A 97 -5.49 9.70 0.74
C SER A 97 -5.52 11.18 0.40
N ASP A 98 -5.28 12.01 1.41
CA ASP A 98 -5.06 13.44 1.27
C ASP A 98 -3.96 13.87 2.27
N MET A 99 -3.63 15.16 2.32
CA MET A 99 -2.56 15.67 3.19
C MET A 99 -2.83 15.42 4.69
N GLU A 100 -4.09 15.23 5.07
CA GLU A 100 -4.54 14.94 6.44
C GLU A 100 -4.82 13.45 6.69
N ASN A 101 -5.19 12.67 5.68
CA ASN A 101 -5.67 11.30 5.79
C ASN A 101 -4.74 10.33 5.05
N THR A 102 -4.17 9.39 5.78
CA THR A 102 -3.23 8.38 5.25
C THR A 102 -3.94 7.03 5.13
N ALA A 103 -4.03 6.49 3.92
CA ALA A 103 -4.58 5.15 3.70
C ALA A 103 -3.61 4.11 4.27
N THR A 104 -4.13 3.14 5.04
CA THR A 104 -3.30 2.14 5.72
C THR A 104 -3.87 0.74 5.56
N ILE A 105 -3.01 -0.22 5.21
CA ILE A 105 -3.33 -1.65 5.15
C ILE A 105 -2.49 -2.36 6.22
N ARG A 106 -3.09 -3.30 6.93
CA ARG A 106 -2.38 -4.18 7.86
C ARG A 106 -2.26 -5.57 7.28
N PHE A 107 -1.05 -6.11 7.33
CA PHE A 107 -0.77 -7.48 6.95
C PHE A 107 -0.49 -8.29 8.20
N LYS A 108 -1.32 -9.30 8.44
CA LYS A 108 -1.15 -10.25 9.54
C LYS A 108 -0.66 -11.57 8.97
N ARG A 109 0.50 -12.04 9.43
CA ARG A 109 1.00 -13.33 8.95
C ARG A 109 0.26 -14.48 9.63
N LYS A 110 -0.23 -15.44 8.85
CA LYS A 110 -0.82 -16.67 9.41
C LYS A 110 0.27 -17.43 10.17
N ARG A 111 0.08 -17.59 11.48
CA ARG A 111 0.89 -18.50 12.30
C ARG A 111 0.45 -19.93 12.01
N GLY A 112 0.96 -20.52 10.93
CA GLY A 112 0.52 -21.85 10.48
C GLY A 112 1.59 -22.64 9.76
N ASP A 113 2.26 -22.06 8.78
CA ASP A 113 3.18 -22.84 7.95
C ASP A 113 4.60 -22.78 8.50
N ARG A 114 4.88 -23.70 9.43
CA ARG A 114 6.24 -24.22 9.58
C ARG A 114 6.58 -24.95 8.27
N PRO A 115 7.74 -24.70 7.65
CA PRO A 115 8.25 -25.61 6.62
C PRO A 115 8.48 -27.01 7.20
#